data_AF-A0A929IFC4-F1
#
_entry.id   AF-A0A929IFC4-F1
#
_cell.length_a   1.000
_cell.length_b   1.000
_cell.length_c   1.000
_cell.angle_alpha   90.00
_cell.angle_beta   90.00
_cell.angle_gamma   90.00
#
_symmetry.space_group_name_H-M   'P 1'
#
loop_
_entity.id
_entity.type
_entity.pdbx_description
1 polymer ?
#
loop_
_entity_poly.entity_id
_entity_poly.type
_entity_poly.pdbx_seq_one_letter_code
_entity_poly.pdbx_strand_id
1 'polypeptide(L)'
;TAAMGLAVRAVGNGMKVGIVQFVKGVWNTGERKVLEHFPELCVMKAMGEGFTWDTQDRERDIAAAQKAWAAAKEMMADESYKMVVLDELNIVLRYDYIDLDEVVEFLRDKRPDLHVVVTGRNAKEQLLEVADLVTEMTEIRHHFRDGVKAQLGIEF
;
A
#
# COMPACT_ATOMS: atom_id res chain seq x y z
N THR A 1 1.76 4.74 -8.33
CA THR A 1 3.15 4.59 -8.80
C THR A 1 4.18 5.30 -7.93
N ALA A 2 3.96 6.52 -7.42
CA ALA A 2 4.95 7.27 -6.63
C ALA A 2 5.56 6.48 -5.45
N ALA A 3 4.74 5.77 -4.67
CA ALA A 3 5.22 4.91 -3.58
C ALA A 3 6.16 3.79 -4.05
N MET A 4 5.87 3.17 -5.20
CA MET A 4 6.75 2.15 -5.81
C MET A 4 8.06 2.77 -6.29
N GLY A 5 8.03 3.99 -6.85
CA GLY A 5 9.25 4.72 -7.20
C GLY A 5 10.13 5.02 -5.98
N LEU A 6 9.52 5.31 -4.82
CA LEU A 6 10.25 5.49 -3.57
C LEU A 6 10.82 4.16 -3.04
N ALA A 7 10.07 3.06 -3.14
CA ALA A 7 10.56 1.72 -2.80
C ALA A 7 11.78 1.34 -3.66
N VAL A 8 11.71 1.56 -4.98
CA VAL A 8 12.84 1.33 -5.90
C VAL A 8 14.05 2.20 -5.52
N ARG A 9 13.83 3.47 -5.15
CA ARG A 9 14.92 4.34 -4.67
C ARG A 9 15.57 3.79 -3.41
N ALA A 10 14.78 3.31 -2.45
CA ALA A 10 15.29 2.73 -1.21
C ALA A 10 16.06 1.43 -1.48
N VAL A 11 15.52 0.51 -2.28
CA VAL A 11 16.19 -0.72 -2.71
C VAL A 11 17.51 -0.40 -3.43
N GLY A 12 17.53 0.59 -4.31
CA GLY A 12 18.76 1.04 -5.00
C GLY A 12 19.84 1.59 -4.06
N ASN A 13 19.50 1.91 -2.81
CA ASN A 13 20.43 2.31 -1.75
C ASN A 13 20.65 1.20 -0.71
N GLY A 14 20.29 -0.06 -1.01
CA GLY A 14 20.50 -1.21 -0.12
C GLY A 14 19.57 -1.25 1.09
N MET A 15 18.50 -0.46 1.11
CA MET A 15 17.50 -0.48 2.18
C MET A 15 16.49 -1.60 1.94
N LYS A 16 16.15 -2.35 2.99
CA LYS A 16 15.13 -3.38 2.89
C LYS A 16 13.71 -2.80 2.89
N VAL A 17 13.04 -3.13 1.79
CA VAL A 17 11.69 -2.94 1.25
C VAL A 17 10.56 -3.82 1.77
N GLY A 18 9.64 -3.37 2.62
CA GLY A 18 8.37 -4.09 2.86
C GLY A 18 7.24 -3.47 2.03
N ILE A 19 6.45 -4.27 1.30
CA ILE A 19 5.27 -3.76 0.60
C ILE A 19 4.07 -4.66 0.89
N VAL A 20 2.99 -4.07 1.39
CA VAL A 20 1.72 -4.75 1.64
C VAL A 20 0.64 -4.08 0.80
N GLN A 21 -0.08 -4.86 -0.01
CA GLN A 21 -1.17 -4.36 -0.86
C GLN A 21 -2.51 -4.87 -0.32
N PHE A 22 -3.37 -3.93 0.08
CA PHE A 22 -4.61 -4.23 0.81
C PHE A 22 -5.80 -4.60 -0.08
N VAL A 23 -5.84 -4.07 -1.31
CA VAL A 23 -6.98 -4.28 -2.24
C VAL A 23 -6.63 -5.27 -3.35
N LYS A 24 -5.39 -5.25 -3.84
CA LYS A 24 -4.99 -6.06 -4.98
C LYS A 24 -4.89 -7.54 -4.59
N GLY A 25 -5.55 -8.39 -5.37
CA GLY A 25 -5.35 -9.84 -5.38
C GLY A 25 -3.98 -10.24 -5.92
N VAL A 26 -3.82 -11.50 -6.33
CA VAL A 26 -2.60 -12.02 -6.97
C VAL A 26 -2.46 -11.46 -8.40
N TRP A 27 -2.43 -10.14 -8.54
CA TRP A 27 -2.20 -9.46 -9.80
C TRP A 27 -0.71 -9.39 -10.05
N ASN A 28 -0.29 -9.83 -11.23
CA ASN A 28 1.11 -9.85 -11.62
C ASN A 28 1.50 -8.48 -12.21
N THR A 29 1.77 -7.50 -11.33
CA THR A 29 2.11 -6.13 -11.75
C THR A 29 3.53 -6.03 -12.28
N GLY A 30 3.80 -5.06 -13.14
CA GLY A 30 5.16 -4.81 -13.64
C GLY A 30 6.19 -4.57 -12.52
N GLU A 31 5.81 -3.83 -11.47
CA GLU A 31 6.71 -3.52 -10.34
C GLU A 31 7.12 -4.80 -9.59
N ARG A 32 6.17 -5.73 -9.38
CA ARG A 32 6.46 -7.00 -8.73
C ARG A 32 7.51 -7.81 -9.49
N LYS A 33 7.36 -7.93 -10.81
CA LYS A 33 8.31 -8.67 -11.66
C LYS A 33 9.74 -8.15 -11.54
N VAL A 34 9.90 -6.82 -11.43
CA VAL A 34 11.23 -6.22 -11.25
C VAL A 34 11.75 -6.45 -9.84
N LEU A 35 10.93 -6.20 -8.82
CA LEU A 35 11.34 -6.28 -7.42
C LEU A 35 11.62 -7.72 -6.94
N GLU A 36 11.03 -8.74 -7.59
CA GLU A 36 11.35 -10.15 -7.34
C GLU A 36 12.80 -10.54 -7.66
N HIS A 37 13.54 -9.71 -8.42
CA HIS A 37 14.97 -9.89 -8.65
C HIS A 37 15.84 -9.45 -7.46
N PHE A 38 15.26 -8.84 -6.43
CA PHE A 38 15.94 -8.36 -5.23
C PHE A 38 15.29 -8.96 -3.96
N PRO A 39 15.18 -10.29 -3.84
CA PRO A 39 14.42 -10.94 -2.77
C PRO A 39 14.98 -10.67 -1.36
N GLU A 40 16.25 -10.34 -1.24
CA GLU A 40 16.91 -9.95 0.00
C GLU A 40 16.60 -8.51 0.44
N LEU A 41 16.27 -7.64 -0.53
CA LEU A 41 15.98 -6.23 -0.30
C LEU A 41 14.51 -5.88 -0.42
N CYS A 42 13.65 -6.70 -1.04
CA CYS A 42 12.24 -6.35 -1.20
C CYS A 42 11.32 -7.55 -1.05
N VAL A 43 10.34 -7.42 -0.14
CA VAL A 43 9.28 -8.41 0.08
C VAL A 43 7.94 -7.76 -0.19
N MET A 44 7.23 -8.28 -1.19
CA MET A 44 5.89 -7.83 -1.55
C MET A 44 4.85 -8.88 -1.15
N LYS A 45 3.87 -8.46 -0.35
CA LYS A 45 2.69 -9.26 0.04
C LYS A 45 1.45 -8.64 -0.58
N ALA A 46 0.92 -9.27 -1.64
CA ALA A 46 -0.40 -8.95 -2.18
C ALA A 46 -1.45 -9.74 -1.39
N MET A 47 -2.26 -9.04 -0.59
CA MET A 47 -3.08 -9.64 0.47
C MET A 47 -4.58 -9.31 0.34
N GLY A 48 -4.98 -8.53 -0.67
CA GLY A 48 -6.39 -8.31 -1.00
C GLY A 48 -6.98 -9.44 -1.85
N GLU A 49 -8.28 -9.38 -2.14
CA GLU A 49 -8.96 -10.32 -3.03
C GLU A 49 -9.22 -9.73 -4.44
N GLY A 50 -8.78 -8.50 -4.71
CA GLY A 50 -9.16 -7.73 -5.89
C GLY A 50 -10.52 -7.05 -5.72
N PHE A 51 -10.93 -6.24 -6.69
CA PHE A 51 -12.29 -5.68 -6.67
C PHE A 51 -13.30 -6.77 -7.06
N THR A 52 -13.93 -7.41 -6.06
CA THR A 52 -15.04 -8.35 -6.26
C THR A 52 -16.34 -7.58 -6.48
N TRP A 53 -16.53 -7.06 -7.70
CA TRP A 53 -17.77 -6.38 -8.09
C TRP A 53 -19.01 -7.31 -8.11
N ASP A 54 -18.79 -8.63 -8.09
CA ASP A 54 -19.83 -9.64 -8.35
C ASP A 54 -20.29 -10.40 -7.09
N THR A 55 -19.70 -10.18 -5.92
CA THR A 55 -20.16 -10.76 -4.65
C THR A 55 -19.49 -10.06 -3.46
N GLN A 56 -20.19 -9.09 -2.86
CA GLN A 56 -19.73 -8.40 -1.65
C GLN A 56 -19.84 -9.33 -0.43
N ASP A 57 -18.83 -10.16 -0.22
CA ASP A 57 -18.62 -10.82 1.08
C ASP A 57 -17.78 -9.88 1.96
N ARG A 58 -18.49 -8.92 2.59
CA ARG A 58 -17.87 -7.92 3.48
C ARG A 58 -17.05 -8.58 4.60
N GLU A 59 -17.46 -9.73 5.11
CA GLU A 59 -16.73 -10.43 6.17
C GLU A 59 -15.38 -10.94 5.67
N ARG A 60 -15.31 -11.46 4.43
CA ARG A 60 -14.04 -11.85 3.80
C ARG A 60 -13.13 -10.66 3.57
N ASP A 61 -13.67 -9.55 3.07
CA ASP A 61 -12.89 -8.33 2.86
C ASP A 61 -12.28 -7.82 4.18
N ILE A 62 -13.08 -7.82 5.26
CA ILE A 62 -12.60 -7.47 6.61
C ILE A 62 -11.49 -8.41 7.05
N ALA A 63 -11.67 -9.72 6.91
CA ALA A 63 -10.66 -10.71 7.30
C ALA A 63 -9.36 -10.55 6.48
N ALA A 64 -9.46 -10.30 5.18
CA ALA A 64 -8.32 -10.04 4.31
C ALA A 64 -7.58 -8.76 4.71
N ALA A 65 -8.30 -7.66 4.96
CA ALA A 65 -7.72 -6.39 5.41
C ALA A 65 -7.03 -6.52 6.77
N GLN A 66 -7.64 -7.24 7.73
CA GLN A 66 -7.04 -7.51 9.04
C GLN A 66 -5.77 -8.35 8.92
N LYS A 67 -5.76 -9.36 8.05
CA LYS A 67 -4.57 -10.19 7.78
C LYS A 67 -3.45 -9.39 7.11
N ALA A 68 -3.80 -8.52 6.16
CA ALA A 68 -2.86 -7.61 5.52
C ALA A 68 -2.26 -6.65 6.56
N TRP A 69 -3.08 -6.10 7.46
CA TRP A 69 -2.63 -5.23 8.53
C TRP A 69 -1.71 -5.95 9.52
N ALA A 70 -2.04 -7.18 9.94
CA ALA A 70 -1.16 -7.99 10.77
C ALA A 70 0.22 -8.22 10.12
N ALA A 71 0.24 -8.55 8.82
CA ALA A 71 1.48 -8.71 8.06
C ALA A 71 2.28 -7.40 7.94
N ALA A 72 1.60 -6.26 7.86
CA ALA A 72 2.24 -4.95 7.88
C ALA A 72 2.87 -4.66 9.24
N LYS A 73 2.17 -4.93 10.35
CA LYS A 73 2.71 -4.79 11.71
C LYS A 73 3.96 -5.64 11.93
N GLU A 74 3.96 -6.88 11.45
CA GLU A 74 5.15 -7.75 11.48
C GLU A 74 6.35 -7.11 10.75
N MET A 75 6.14 -6.59 9.53
CA MET A 75 7.21 -5.92 8.76
C MET A 75 7.70 -4.64 9.45
N MET A 76 6.79 -3.85 10.01
CA MET A 76 7.12 -2.60 10.70
C MET A 76 7.85 -2.85 12.02
N ALA A 77 7.64 -4.01 12.67
CA ALA A 77 8.36 -4.42 13.88
C ALA A 77 9.78 -4.97 13.59
N ASP A 78 10.01 -5.57 12.43
CA ASP A 78 11.33 -6.14 12.05
C ASP A 78 12.33 -5.03 11.65
N GLU A 79 13.36 -4.82 12.47
CA GLU A 79 14.36 -3.74 12.33
C GLU A 79 15.16 -3.76 11.03
N SER A 80 15.14 -4.89 10.30
CA SER A 80 15.79 -4.99 8.99
C SER A 80 15.10 -4.13 7.93
N TYR A 81 13.78 -3.94 8.00
CA TYR A 81 13.05 -3.08 7.07
C TYR A 81 13.31 -1.60 7.38
N LYS A 82 13.69 -0.81 6.38
CA LYS A 82 13.83 0.65 6.56
C LYS A 82 12.70 1.44 5.89
N MET A 83 11.88 0.75 5.11
CA MET A 83 10.66 1.31 4.56
C MET A 83 9.57 0.24 4.48
N VAL A 84 8.33 0.61 4.81
CA VAL A 84 7.14 -0.20 4.57
C VAL A 84 6.11 0.62 3.78
N VAL A 85 5.68 0.08 2.64
CA VAL A 85 4.62 0.65 1.80
C VAL A 85 3.30 -0.07 2.09
N LEU A 86 2.29 0.70 2.47
CA LEU A 86 0.92 0.27 2.74
C LEU A 86 0.03 0.70 1.57
N ASP A 87 0.07 -0.08 0.50
CA ASP A 87 -0.59 0.24 -0.77
C ASP A 87 -2.11 0.03 -0.64
N GLU A 88 -2.88 1.08 -0.93
CA GLU A 88 -4.35 1.15 -0.84
C GLU A 88 -4.93 0.98 0.58
N LEU A 89 -4.15 1.28 1.62
CA LEU A 89 -4.64 1.28 3.00
C LEU A 89 -5.81 2.27 3.20
N ASN A 90 -5.78 3.43 2.54
CA ASN A 90 -6.86 4.41 2.64
C ASN A 90 -8.21 3.83 2.19
N ILE A 91 -8.20 2.90 1.23
CA ILE A 91 -9.43 2.26 0.73
C ILE A 91 -10.06 1.37 1.79
N VAL A 92 -9.28 0.51 2.45
CA VAL A 92 -9.82 -0.37 3.49
C VAL A 92 -10.23 0.40 4.75
N LEU A 93 -9.54 1.49 5.07
CA LEU A 93 -9.93 2.41 6.15
C LEU A 93 -11.24 3.14 5.83
N ARG A 94 -11.43 3.56 4.57
CA ARG A 94 -12.67 4.22 4.14
C ARG A 94 -13.91 3.32 4.30
N TYR A 95 -13.76 2.01 4.11
CA TYR A 95 -14.85 1.05 4.26
C TYR A 95 -15.01 0.48 5.68
N ASP A 96 -14.20 0.99 6.62
CA ASP A 96 -14.17 0.54 8.02
C ASP A 96 -13.87 -0.95 8.16
N TYR A 97 -12.96 -1.47 7.34
CA TYR A 97 -12.56 -2.88 7.38
C TYR A 97 -11.53 -3.18 8.48
N ILE A 98 -10.80 -2.15 8.89
CA ILE A 98 -9.88 -2.16 10.04
C ILE A 98 -10.13 -0.89 10.86
N ASP A 99 -9.81 -0.97 12.15
CA ASP A 99 -10.00 0.13 13.08
C ASP A 99 -9.02 1.27 12.77
N LEU A 100 -9.55 2.48 12.56
CA LEU A 100 -8.73 3.65 12.25
C LEU A 100 -7.88 4.09 13.44
N ASP A 101 -8.45 4.06 14.65
CA ASP A 101 -7.78 4.58 15.84
C ASP A 101 -6.57 3.70 16.17
N GLU A 102 -6.71 2.38 16.03
CA GLU A 102 -5.60 1.43 16.18
C GLU A 102 -4.50 1.64 15.13
N VAL A 103 -4.87 1.90 13.87
CA VAL A 103 -3.90 2.21 12.81
C VAL A 103 -3.15 3.51 13.10
N VAL A 104 -3.87 4.56 13.51
CA VAL A 104 -3.29 5.87 13.82
C VAL A 104 -2.35 5.78 15.02
N GLU A 105 -2.75 5.09 16.08
CA GLU A 105 -1.92 4.84 17.26
C GLU A 105 -0.65 4.07 16.88
N PHE A 106 -0.78 2.98 16.12
CA PHE A 106 0.35 2.16 15.71
C PHE A 106 1.35 2.95 14.84
N LEU A 107 0.86 3.75 13.89
CA LEU A 107 1.72 4.55 13.00
C LEU A 107 2.40 5.71 13.73
N ARG A 108 1.74 6.29 14.73
CA ARG A 108 2.31 7.32 15.60
C ARG A 108 3.45 6.77 16.44
N ASP A 109 3.29 5.55 16.97
CA ASP A 109 4.25 4.91 17.87
C ASP A 109 5.28 4.02 17.16
N LYS A 110 5.27 4.02 15.82
CA LYS A 110 6.27 3.29 15.02
C LYS A 110 7.69 3.68 15.43
N ARG A 111 8.64 2.79 15.22
CA ARG A 111 10.06 3.09 15.49
C ARG A 111 10.56 4.30 14.67
N PRO A 112 11.43 5.16 15.23
CA PRO A 112 11.87 6.39 14.57
C PRO A 112 12.66 6.21 13.27
N ASP A 113 13.33 5.07 13.09
CA ASP A 113 14.17 4.78 11.91
C ASP A 113 13.41 4.13 10.75
N LEU A 114 12.09 3.93 10.89
CA LEU A 114 11.24 3.35 9.87
C LEU A 114 10.47 4.43 9.09
N HIS A 115 10.61 4.40 7.76
CA HIS A 115 9.71 5.15 6.89
C HIS A 115 8.46 4.31 6.55
N VAL A 116 7.28 4.91 6.68
CA VAL A 116 6.01 4.29 6.26
C VAL A 116 5.37 5.14 5.18
N VAL A 117 4.93 4.51 4.09
CA VAL A 117 4.30 5.17 2.96
C VAL A 117 2.89 4.62 2.81
N VAL A 118 1.89 5.47 2.97
CA VAL A 118 0.48 5.10 2.78
C VAL A 118 -0.02 5.60 1.43
N THR A 119 -0.79 4.76 0.72
CA THR A 119 -1.43 5.16 -0.54
C THR A 119 -2.94 4.87 -0.52
N GLY A 120 -3.61 5.41 -1.54
CA GLY A 120 -5.03 5.23 -1.80
C GLY A 120 -5.79 6.54 -1.70
N ARG A 121 -7.01 6.54 -2.24
CA ARG A 121 -7.87 7.74 -2.28
C ARG A 121 -8.60 7.94 -0.95
N ASN A 122 -9.00 9.19 -0.67
CA ASN A 122 -9.86 9.54 0.47
C ASN A 122 -9.27 9.14 1.84
N ALA A 123 -8.02 9.52 2.10
CA ALA A 123 -7.43 9.41 3.43
C ALA A 123 -8.33 10.11 4.47
N LYS A 124 -8.53 9.46 5.64
CA LYS A 124 -9.26 10.05 6.76
C LYS A 124 -8.38 11.09 7.46
N GLU A 125 -9.00 12.15 7.98
CA GLU A 125 -8.30 13.29 8.59
C GLU A 125 -7.31 12.86 9.68
N GLN A 126 -7.72 11.95 10.57
CA GLN A 126 -6.85 11.46 11.65
C GLN A 126 -5.54 10.82 11.15
N LEU A 127 -5.55 10.24 9.94
CA LEU A 127 -4.36 9.67 9.33
C LEU A 127 -3.46 10.76 8.72
N LEU A 128 -4.05 11.83 8.18
CA LEU A 128 -3.32 12.98 7.67
C LEU A 128 -2.60 13.73 8.80
N GLU A 129 -3.26 13.88 9.95
CA GLU A 129 -2.71 14.57 11.13
C GLU A 129 -1.44 13.92 11.69
N VAL A 130 -1.26 12.60 11.53
CA VAL A 130 -0.06 11.88 11.99
C VAL A 130 1.00 11.71 10.91
N ALA A 131 0.74 12.15 9.67
CA ALA A 131 1.69 12.03 8.58
C ALA A 131 2.66 13.22 8.56
N ASP A 132 3.97 12.92 8.47
CA ASP A 132 5.00 13.96 8.32
C ASP A 132 4.92 14.67 6.96
N LEU A 133 4.40 13.99 5.93
CA LEU A 133 4.26 14.49 4.57
C LEU A 133 3.01 13.94 3.91
N VAL A 134 2.22 14.82 3.32
CA VAL A 134 1.02 14.48 2.54
C VAL A 134 1.13 15.09 1.16
N THR A 135 0.94 14.27 0.13
CA THR A 135 0.79 14.73 -1.27
C THR A 135 -0.57 14.31 -1.79
N GLU A 136 -1.37 15.28 -2.25
CA GLU A 136 -2.60 15.02 -2.97
C GLU A 136 -2.34 15.00 -4.48
N MET A 137 -2.73 13.91 -5.15
CA MET A 137 -2.65 13.79 -6.60
C MET A 137 -4.00 14.19 -7.22
N THR A 138 -4.13 15.45 -7.64
CA THR A 138 -5.33 15.95 -8.32
C THR A 138 -5.32 15.61 -9.80
N GLU A 139 -6.37 14.95 -10.29
CA GLU A 139 -6.53 14.65 -11.72
C GLU A 139 -6.87 15.93 -12.51
N ILE A 140 -5.86 16.54 -13.15
CA ILE A 140 -6.08 17.68 -14.05
C ILE A 140 -6.59 17.23 -15.42
N ARG A 141 -6.03 16.13 -15.95
CA ARG A 141 -6.45 15.45 -17.19
C ARG A 141 -6.09 13.97 -17.10
N HIS A 142 -6.88 13.12 -17.77
CA HIS A 142 -6.61 11.69 -17.87
C HIS A 142 -7.13 11.14 -19.21
N HIS A 143 -6.28 10.44 -19.97
CA HIS A 143 -6.61 9.92 -21.31
C HIS A 143 -7.77 8.92 -21.32
N PHE A 144 -8.06 8.30 -20.17
CA PHE A 144 -9.24 7.46 -19.98
C PHE A 144 -10.55 8.19 -20.32
N ARG A 145 -10.65 9.50 -20.05
CA ARG A 145 -11.82 10.31 -20.42
C ARG A 145 -11.98 10.48 -21.94
N ASP A 146 -10.90 10.30 -22.68
CA ASP A 146 -10.87 10.30 -24.15
C ASP A 146 -11.03 8.89 -24.73
N GLY A 147 -11.39 7.90 -23.90
CA GLY A 147 -11.66 6.52 -24.30
C GLY A 147 -10.43 5.63 -24.44
N VAL A 148 -9.24 6.12 -24.09
CA VAL A 148 -8.02 5.30 -24.07
C VAL A 148 -8.11 4.30 -22.91
N LYS A 149 -7.99 3.01 -23.25
CA LYS A 149 -8.05 1.91 -22.27
C LYS A 149 -6.68 1.71 -21.61
N ALA A 150 -6.69 1.07 -20.44
CA ALA A 150 -5.47 0.69 -19.71
C ALA A 150 -4.48 -0.08 -20.60
N GLN A 151 -3.20 0.28 -20.50
CA GLN A 151 -2.10 -0.20 -21.30
C GLN A 151 -1.03 -0.84 -20.42
N LEU A 152 -0.44 -1.93 -20.90
CA LEU A 152 0.68 -2.60 -20.24
C LEU A 152 1.88 -1.65 -20.12
N GLY A 153 2.45 -1.57 -18.92
CA GLY A 153 3.58 -0.71 -18.60
C GLY A 153 3.21 0.74 -18.24
N ILE A 154 1.93 1.11 -18.35
CA ILE A 154 1.44 2.45 -17.98
C ILE A 154 0.46 2.33 -16.80
N GLU A 155 -0.64 1.61 -16.97
CA GLU A 155 -1.63 1.40 -15.90
C GLU A 155 -1.38 0.13 -15.08
N PHE A 156 -0.73 -0.89 -15.65
CA PHE A 156 -0.42 -2.17 -14.99
C PHE A 156 0.84 -2.88 -15.54
#